data_AF-A0A355ETY1-F1
#
_entry.id   AF-A0A355ETY1-F1
#
_cell.length_a   1.000
_cell.length_b   1.000
_cell.length_c   1.000
_cell.angle_alpha   90.00
_cell.angle_beta   90.00
_cell.angle_gamma   90.00
#
_symmetry.space_group_name_H-M   'P 1'
#
loop_
_entity.id
_entity.type
_entity.pdbx_description
1 polymer ?
#
loop_
_entity_poly.entity_id
_entity_poly.type
_entity_poly.pdbx_seq_one_letter_code
_entity_poly.pdbx_strand_id
1 'polypeptide(L)'
;MPERWTVEHTGSTLRVTTTKDNAATVRTYRRLRRIPKQVRLEPLDLPRSRPLRFDRVNAIQAEIAKRFQEEQTVLQGSDPSARLAQFKPIREKNLRFLQDLMREVGWIDLERFGAKTSVQAALMAKHTDDLRLLMTILPHAEDDFRKAGKARTYAILYDALQLDLGRKQRYGTQVQEDPEGRPYYLPLEDPDRVDVYLQELGLPPLATYGTQISQAVFSGKPIELRPEDGP
;
A
#
# COMPACT_ATOMS: atom_id res chain seq x y z
N MET A 1 -22.10 -13.66 15.52
CA MET A 1 -21.70 -14.68 14.50
C MET A 1 -20.72 -14.03 13.52
N PRO A 2 -19.72 -14.74 12.96
CA PRO A 2 -18.84 -14.14 11.95
C PRO A 2 -19.67 -13.71 10.74
N GLU A 3 -19.34 -12.55 10.18
CA GLU A 3 -20.01 -11.99 9.01
C GLU A 3 -19.72 -12.88 7.79
N ARG A 4 -20.78 -13.44 7.19
CA ARG A 4 -20.66 -14.30 6.00
C ARG A 4 -20.99 -13.52 4.74
N TRP A 5 -20.23 -13.75 3.69
CA TRP A 5 -20.40 -13.12 2.40
C TRP A 5 -20.72 -14.18 1.34
N THR A 6 -21.74 -13.93 0.53
CA THR A 6 -21.97 -14.68 -0.71
C THR A 6 -22.07 -13.72 -1.88
N VAL A 7 -21.44 -14.10 -2.99
CA VAL A 7 -21.37 -13.30 -4.20
C VAL A 7 -21.94 -14.09 -5.35
N GLU A 8 -22.97 -13.54 -6.00
CA GLU A 8 -23.62 -14.12 -7.18
C GLU A 8 -23.44 -13.18 -8.37
N HIS A 9 -23.06 -13.74 -9.52
CA HIS A 9 -22.89 -12.97 -10.74
C HIS A 9 -23.87 -13.43 -11.82
N THR A 10 -24.76 -12.52 -12.26
CA THR A 10 -25.78 -12.80 -13.27
C THR A 10 -25.71 -11.74 -14.37
N GLY A 11 -25.13 -12.10 -15.52
CA GLY A 11 -24.97 -11.19 -16.66
C GLY A 11 -24.13 -9.95 -16.32
N SER A 12 -24.79 -8.79 -16.22
CA SER A 12 -24.15 -7.52 -15.85
C SER A 12 -24.29 -7.17 -14.37
N THR A 13 -24.77 -8.10 -13.54
CA THR A 13 -25.21 -7.81 -12.18
C THR A 13 -24.41 -8.66 -11.19
N LEU A 14 -23.84 -8.02 -10.18
CA LEU A 14 -23.17 -8.64 -9.04
C LEU A 14 -24.06 -8.45 -7.81
N ARG A 15 -24.52 -9.54 -7.21
CA ARG A 15 -25.30 -9.52 -5.98
C ARG A 15 -24.40 -9.98 -4.84
N VAL A 16 -24.22 -9.12 -3.84
CA VAL A 16 -23.45 -9.40 -2.63
C VAL A 16 -24.42 -9.50 -1.48
N THR A 17 -24.48 -10.67 -0.85
CA THR A 17 -25.26 -10.88 0.37
C THR A 17 -24.31 -10.96 1.55
N THR A 18 -24.58 -10.15 2.56
CA THR A 18 -23.81 -10.06 3.79
C THR A 18 -24.71 -10.47 4.94
N THR A 19 -24.34 -11.51 5.68
CA THR A 19 -25.13 -12.02 6.80
C THR A 19 -24.37 -11.80 8.10
N LYS A 20 -24.96 -11.02 9.01
CA LYS A 20 -24.43 -10.74 10.34
C LYS A 20 -25.56 -10.83 11.36
N ASP A 21 -25.34 -11.59 12.44
CA ASP A 21 -26.30 -11.77 13.55
C ASP A 21 -27.73 -12.10 13.08
N ASN A 22 -27.85 -13.05 12.14
CA ASN A 22 -29.09 -13.50 11.48
C ASN A 22 -29.81 -12.44 10.62
N ALA A 23 -29.22 -11.26 10.44
CA ALA A 23 -29.69 -10.26 9.48
C ALA A 23 -28.89 -10.37 8.17
N ALA A 24 -29.59 -10.55 7.05
CA ALA A 24 -28.99 -10.55 5.72
C ALA A 24 -29.22 -9.19 5.04
N THR A 25 -28.14 -8.54 4.61
CA THR A 25 -28.17 -7.35 3.77
C THR A 25 -27.78 -7.75 2.35
N VAL A 26 -28.61 -7.43 1.38
CA VAL A 26 -28.31 -7.69 -0.04
C VAL A 26 -27.99 -6.37 -0.72
N ARG A 27 -26.83 -6.30 -1.37
CA ARG A 27 -26.45 -5.19 -2.26
C ARG A 27 -26.32 -5.71 -3.68
N THR A 28 -26.97 -5.02 -4.60
CA THR A 28 -26.91 -5.36 -6.03
C THR A 28 -26.13 -4.27 -6.76
N TYR A 29 -25.04 -4.66 -7.40
CA TYR A 29 -24.20 -3.80 -8.22
C TYR A 29 -24.43 -4.14 -9.68
N ARG A 30 -24.49 -3.11 -10.54
CA ARG A 30 -24.62 -3.31 -11.98
C ARG A 30 -23.37 -2.80 -12.67
N ARG A 31 -22.81 -3.61 -13.57
CA ARG A 31 -21.69 -3.23 -14.41
C ARG A 31 -22.05 -1.98 -15.20
N LEU A 32 -21.22 -0.95 -15.05
CA LEU A 32 -21.39 0.29 -15.79
C LEU A 32 -21.12 0.04 -17.28
N ARG A 33 -21.91 0.69 -18.15
CA ARG A 33 -21.74 0.60 -19.61
C ARG A 33 -20.42 1.20 -20.11
N ARG A 34 -19.80 2.06 -19.31
CA ARG A 34 -18.51 2.71 -19.56
C ARG A 34 -17.75 2.85 -18.25
N ILE A 35 -16.43 2.80 -18.32
CA ILE A 35 -15.56 3.10 -17.17
C ILE A 35 -15.63 4.61 -16.92
N PRO A 36 -16.08 5.08 -15.74
CA PRO A 36 -16.06 6.50 -15.41
C PRO A 36 -14.63 7.03 -15.49
N LYS A 37 -14.44 8.27 -15.95
CA LYS A 37 -13.11 8.89 -16.02
C LYS A 37 -12.42 8.92 -14.64
N GLN A 38 -13.21 9.00 -13.58
CA GLN A 38 -12.77 8.97 -12.19
C GLN A 38 -12.15 7.64 -11.75
N VAL A 39 -12.39 6.55 -12.49
CA VAL A 39 -11.83 5.21 -12.23
C VAL A 39 -10.74 4.87 -13.25
N ARG A 40 -10.35 5.83 -14.10
CA ARG A 40 -9.20 5.63 -14.97
C ARG A 40 -7.93 5.84 -14.17
N LEU A 41 -7.14 4.77 -14.10
CA LEU A 41 -5.92 4.69 -13.32
C LEU A 41 -4.70 4.84 -14.24
N GLU A 42 -4.61 5.95 -14.96
CA GLU A 42 -3.37 6.28 -15.66
C GLU A 42 -2.34 6.84 -14.67
N PRO A 43 -1.06 6.41 -14.75
CA PRO A 43 0.03 7.07 -14.04
C PRO A 43 0.07 8.57 -14.35
N LEU A 44 0.52 9.35 -13.37
CA LEU A 44 0.75 10.77 -13.53
C LEU A 44 1.91 11.01 -14.50
N ASP A 45 1.80 12.05 -15.34
CA ASP A 45 2.91 12.46 -16.18
C ASP A 45 3.95 13.19 -15.33
N LEU A 46 5.14 12.61 -15.20
CA LEU A 46 6.25 13.20 -14.46
C LEU A 46 7.27 13.82 -15.41
N PRO A 47 7.72 15.05 -15.14
CA PRO A 47 8.88 15.56 -15.85
C PRO A 47 10.10 14.69 -15.55
N ARG A 48 11.03 14.64 -16.50
CA ARG A 48 12.33 14.00 -16.26
C ARG A 48 13.04 14.68 -15.08
N SER A 49 13.64 13.87 -14.21
CA SER A 49 14.51 14.35 -13.13
C SER A 49 15.61 15.24 -13.71
N ARG A 50 15.77 16.43 -13.14
CA ARG A 50 16.84 17.39 -13.47
C ARG A 50 17.64 17.73 -12.22
N PRO A 51 18.94 18.07 -12.35
CA PRO A 51 19.71 18.61 -11.25
C PRO A 51 19.00 19.82 -10.63
N LEU A 52 18.98 19.86 -9.31
CA LEU A 52 18.44 20.98 -8.53
C LEU A 52 19.56 21.68 -7.80
N ARG A 53 19.36 22.96 -7.49
CA ARG A 53 20.26 23.69 -6.61
C ARG A 53 20.21 23.07 -5.20
N PHE A 54 21.35 23.09 -4.52
CA PHE A 54 21.51 22.48 -3.19
C PHE A 54 20.53 23.04 -2.14
N ASP A 55 20.31 24.35 -2.14
CA ASP A 55 19.31 25.02 -1.29
C ASP A 55 17.90 24.47 -1.51
N ARG A 56 17.51 24.22 -2.77
CA ARG A 56 16.21 23.63 -3.11
C ARG A 56 16.10 22.18 -2.66
N VAL A 57 17.14 21.38 -2.84
CA VAL A 57 17.19 19.98 -2.36
C VAL A 57 16.97 19.93 -0.85
N ASN A 58 17.73 20.72 -0.08
CA ASN A 58 17.62 20.76 1.37
C ASN A 58 16.23 21.20 1.84
N ALA A 59 15.63 22.20 1.19
CA ALA A 59 14.28 22.65 1.51
C ALA A 59 13.23 21.54 1.30
N ILE A 60 13.35 20.78 0.20
CA ILE A 60 12.46 19.65 -0.10
C ILE A 60 12.64 18.53 0.93
N GLN A 61 13.90 18.17 1.25
CA GLN A 61 14.19 17.15 2.25
C GLN A 61 13.61 17.52 3.62
N ALA A 62 13.75 18.78 4.03
CA ALA A 62 13.21 19.28 5.30
C ALA A 62 11.67 19.23 5.34
N GLU A 63 11.01 19.66 4.26
CA GLU A 63 9.54 19.66 4.19
C GLU A 63 8.96 18.24 4.16
N ILE A 64 9.59 17.31 3.41
CA ILE A 64 9.20 15.89 3.43
C ILE A 64 9.39 15.30 4.82
N ALA A 65 10.53 15.55 5.47
CA ALA A 65 10.79 15.03 6.81
C ALA A 65 9.76 15.55 7.83
N LYS A 66 9.41 16.84 7.76
CA LYS A 66 8.38 17.45 8.61
C LYS A 66 7.02 16.80 8.41
N ARG A 67 6.55 16.69 7.16
CA ARG A 67 5.24 16.09 6.85
C ARG A 67 5.15 14.62 7.22
N PHE A 68 6.23 13.89 6.95
CA PHE A 68 6.35 12.50 7.37
C PHE A 68 6.22 12.39 8.89
N GLN A 69 6.92 13.24 9.64
CA GLN A 69 6.82 13.23 11.11
C GLN A 69 5.42 13.57 11.61
N GLU A 70 4.76 14.60 11.05
CA GLU A 70 3.38 14.96 11.39
C GLU A 70 2.41 13.79 11.16
N GLU A 71 2.56 13.10 10.02
CA GLU A 71 1.81 11.89 9.69
C GLU A 71 2.08 10.75 10.68
N GLN A 72 3.35 10.43 10.95
CA GLN A 72 3.72 9.34 11.87
C GLN A 72 3.20 9.57 13.29
N THR A 73 3.23 10.82 13.78
CA THR A 73 2.69 11.17 15.10
C THR A 73 1.20 10.85 15.20
N VAL A 74 0.41 11.09 14.15
CA VAL A 74 -1.01 10.71 14.13
C VAL A 74 -1.20 9.20 14.00
N LEU A 75 -0.41 8.54 13.14
CA LEU A 75 -0.52 7.09 12.92
C LEU A 75 -0.19 6.25 14.17
N GLN A 76 0.69 6.76 15.03
CA GLN A 76 1.06 6.16 16.33
C GLN A 76 0.05 6.46 17.45
N GLY A 77 -0.99 7.25 17.19
CA GLY A 77 -2.07 7.50 18.16
C GLY A 77 -2.84 6.23 18.53
N SER A 78 -3.18 6.09 19.81
CA SER A 78 -3.82 4.88 20.36
C SER A 78 -5.33 4.77 20.09
N ASP A 79 -6.03 5.90 19.90
CA ASP A 79 -7.46 5.92 19.58
C ASP A 79 -7.68 5.81 18.05
N PRO A 80 -8.27 4.70 17.55
CA PRO A 80 -8.50 4.50 16.12
C PRO A 80 -9.42 5.55 15.48
N SER A 81 -10.43 6.03 16.21
CA SER A 81 -11.41 6.99 15.68
C SER A 81 -10.78 8.38 15.55
N ALA A 82 -10.11 8.84 16.61
CA ALA A 82 -9.35 10.08 16.57
C ALA A 82 -8.25 10.04 15.51
N ARG A 83 -7.52 8.91 15.40
CA ARG A 83 -6.51 8.71 14.36
C ARG A 83 -7.10 8.86 12.96
N LEU A 84 -8.24 8.22 12.66
CA LEU A 84 -8.88 8.35 11.34
C LEU A 84 -9.28 9.80 11.05
N ALA A 85 -9.92 10.47 12.01
CA ALA A 85 -10.38 11.84 11.85
C ALA A 85 -9.22 12.84 11.65
N GLN A 86 -8.14 12.69 12.42
CA GLN A 86 -6.95 13.53 12.33
C GLN A 86 -6.12 13.24 11.07
N PHE A 87 -6.10 11.97 10.63
CA PHE A 87 -5.27 11.58 9.50
C PHE A 87 -5.83 12.02 8.16
N LYS A 88 -7.16 12.06 8.02
CA LYS A 88 -7.83 12.49 6.77
C LYS A 88 -7.32 13.84 6.23
N PRO A 89 -7.29 14.95 7.00
CA PRO A 89 -6.78 16.22 6.48
C PRO A 89 -5.26 16.21 6.20
N ILE A 90 -4.47 15.40 6.91
CA ILE A 90 -3.02 15.24 6.64
C ILE A 90 -2.82 14.56 5.30
N ARG A 91 -3.54 13.46 5.07
CA ARG A 91 -3.56 12.71 3.81
C ARG A 91 -3.80 13.61 2.60
N GLU A 92 -4.86 14.42 2.66
CA GLU A 92 -5.22 15.34 1.58
C GLU A 92 -4.14 16.42 1.33
N LYS A 93 -3.53 16.95 2.41
CA LYS A 93 -2.42 17.92 2.30
C LYS A 93 -1.17 17.28 1.70
N ASN A 94 -0.85 16.05 2.09
CA ASN A 94 0.31 15.32 1.59
C ASN A 94 0.12 14.93 0.12
N LEU A 95 -1.08 14.52 -0.28
CA LEU A 95 -1.41 14.26 -1.69
C LEU A 95 -1.15 15.47 -2.57
N ARG A 96 -1.73 16.63 -2.22
CA ARG A 96 -1.53 17.88 -2.97
C ARG A 96 -0.06 18.25 -3.03
N PHE A 97 0.63 18.23 -1.89
CA PHE A 97 2.06 18.54 -1.81
C PHE A 97 2.90 17.64 -2.71
N LEU A 98 2.71 16.32 -2.66
CA LEU A 98 3.48 15.38 -3.47
C LEU A 98 3.19 15.56 -4.96
N GLN A 99 1.93 15.75 -5.35
CA GLN A 99 1.56 16.02 -6.74
C GLN A 99 2.17 17.33 -7.26
N ASP A 100 2.17 18.39 -6.46
CA ASP A 100 2.75 19.68 -6.83
C ASP A 100 4.27 19.57 -6.95
N LEU A 101 4.91 18.98 -5.94
CA LEU A 101 6.36 18.79 -5.92
C LEU A 101 6.82 17.92 -7.09
N MET A 102 6.16 16.79 -7.33
CA MET A 102 6.57 15.88 -8.39
C MET A 102 6.35 16.46 -9.79
N ARG A 103 5.35 17.34 -9.97
CA ARG A 103 5.20 18.13 -11.19
C ARG A 103 6.34 19.12 -11.42
N GLU A 104 6.97 19.61 -10.35
CA GLU A 104 8.13 20.51 -10.42
C GLU A 104 9.43 19.73 -10.65
N VAL A 105 9.69 18.68 -9.87
CA VAL A 105 11.02 18.07 -9.76
C VAL A 105 11.14 16.65 -10.33
N GLY A 106 10.02 16.05 -10.74
CA GLY A 106 9.95 14.63 -11.09
C GLY A 106 9.90 13.75 -9.84
N TRP A 107 10.41 12.52 -9.95
CA TRP A 107 10.48 11.60 -8.82
C TRP A 107 11.46 12.08 -7.75
N ILE A 108 11.13 11.90 -6.46
CA ILE A 108 12.02 12.19 -5.33
C ILE A 108 13.03 11.03 -5.20
N ASP A 109 13.99 11.00 -6.11
CA ASP A 109 14.93 9.90 -6.28
C ASP A 109 16.05 9.82 -5.23
N LEU A 110 16.67 8.64 -5.17
CA LEU A 110 17.81 8.35 -4.31
C LEU A 110 19.00 9.29 -4.57
N GLU A 111 19.30 9.58 -5.83
CA GLU A 111 20.50 10.31 -6.23
C GLU A 111 20.48 11.77 -5.74
N ARG A 112 19.36 12.47 -5.93
CA ARG A 112 19.24 13.89 -5.57
C ARG A 112 18.86 14.10 -4.12
N PHE A 113 18.01 13.24 -3.55
CA PHE A 113 17.41 13.48 -2.23
C PHE A 113 17.87 12.48 -1.16
N GLY A 114 18.58 11.42 -1.53
CA GLY A 114 19.05 10.39 -0.62
C GLY A 114 17.94 9.42 -0.17
N ALA A 115 18.38 8.28 0.38
CA ALA A 115 17.49 7.16 0.71
C ALA A 115 16.38 7.54 1.69
N LYS A 116 16.68 8.36 2.70
CA LYS A 116 15.70 8.75 3.73
C LYS A 116 14.52 9.48 3.11
N THR A 117 14.79 10.54 2.34
CA THR A 117 13.74 11.40 1.77
C THR A 117 12.95 10.65 0.69
N SER A 118 13.63 9.86 -0.15
CA SER A 118 12.96 9.04 -1.18
C SER A 118 12.00 8.01 -0.55
N VAL A 119 12.43 7.30 0.49
CA VAL A 119 11.57 6.35 1.24
C VAL A 119 10.40 7.06 1.92
N GLN A 120 10.64 8.21 2.57
CA GLN A 120 9.57 8.99 3.21
C GLN A 120 8.51 9.44 2.19
N ALA A 121 8.94 9.93 1.02
CA ALA A 121 8.03 10.33 -0.04
C ALA A 121 7.17 9.16 -0.54
N ALA A 122 7.76 7.97 -0.73
CA ALA A 122 7.03 6.78 -1.17
C ALA A 122 6.02 6.28 -0.12
N LEU A 123 6.40 6.29 1.16
CA LEU A 123 5.49 5.92 2.25
C LEU A 123 4.35 6.92 2.40
N MET A 124 4.64 8.23 2.32
CA MET A 124 3.59 9.26 2.29
C MET A 124 2.64 9.03 1.12
N ALA A 125 3.17 8.74 -0.08
CA ALA A 125 2.36 8.45 -1.27
C ALA A 125 1.42 7.26 -1.07
N LYS A 126 1.89 6.15 -0.47
CA LYS A 126 1.05 5.01 -0.07
C LYS A 126 -0.12 5.45 0.80
N HIS A 127 0.13 6.38 1.71
CA HIS A 127 -0.90 6.88 2.61
C HIS A 127 -1.78 7.98 1.99
N THR A 128 -1.73 8.25 0.68
CA THR A 128 -2.62 9.25 0.05
C THR A 128 -3.95 8.70 -0.44
N ASP A 129 -4.13 7.38 -0.51
CA ASP A 129 -5.23 6.68 -1.21
C ASP A 129 -5.33 7.00 -2.72
N ASP A 130 -4.40 7.78 -3.30
CA ASP A 130 -4.34 8.00 -4.76
C ASP A 130 -3.49 6.90 -5.41
N LEU A 131 -4.16 5.86 -5.92
CA LEU A 131 -3.50 4.74 -6.58
C LEU A 131 -2.63 5.17 -7.76
N ARG A 132 -3.01 6.24 -8.48
CA ARG A 132 -2.23 6.73 -9.62
C ARG A 132 -0.89 7.23 -9.16
N LEU A 133 -0.82 7.91 -8.00
CA LEU A 133 0.45 8.35 -7.43
C LEU A 133 1.35 7.15 -7.15
N LEU A 134 0.83 6.11 -6.51
CA LEU A 134 1.62 4.90 -6.20
C LEU A 134 2.07 4.16 -7.48
N MET A 135 1.17 4.03 -8.47
CA MET A 135 1.49 3.49 -9.80
C MET A 135 2.59 4.29 -10.53
N THR A 136 2.61 5.60 -10.33
CA THR A 136 3.62 6.49 -10.93
C THR A 136 4.99 6.26 -10.31
N ILE A 137 5.06 6.10 -8.98
CA ILE A 137 6.35 6.08 -8.27
C ILE A 137 7.01 4.70 -8.26
N LEU A 138 6.24 3.61 -8.26
CA LEU A 138 6.80 2.26 -8.09
C LEU A 138 7.88 1.89 -9.11
N PRO A 139 7.73 2.17 -10.42
CA PRO A 139 8.77 1.87 -11.40
C PRO A 139 10.10 2.58 -11.11
N HIS A 140 10.05 3.78 -10.52
CA HIS A 140 11.26 4.51 -10.12
C HIS A 140 11.81 4.02 -8.78
N ALA A 141 10.92 3.72 -7.83
CA ALA A 141 11.29 3.30 -6.48
C ALA A 141 11.96 1.92 -6.44
N GLU A 142 11.71 1.03 -7.42
CA GLU A 142 12.29 -0.32 -7.42
C GLU A 142 13.82 -0.28 -7.37
N ASP A 143 14.44 0.43 -8.32
CA ASP A 143 15.90 0.49 -8.45
C ASP A 143 16.52 1.32 -7.31
N ASP A 144 15.92 2.47 -6.99
CA ASP A 144 16.33 3.32 -5.87
C ASP A 144 16.35 2.54 -4.56
N PHE A 145 15.30 1.77 -4.29
CA PHE A 145 15.17 1.07 -3.01
C PHE A 145 16.04 -0.17 -2.97
N ARG A 146 16.27 -0.85 -4.09
CA ARG A 146 17.26 -1.93 -4.14
C ARG A 146 18.66 -1.39 -3.82
N LYS A 147 19.08 -0.30 -4.48
CA LYS A 147 20.38 0.37 -4.24
C LYS A 147 20.55 0.90 -2.83
N ALA A 148 19.48 1.40 -2.22
CA ALA A 148 19.49 1.92 -0.86
C ALA A 148 19.39 0.85 0.25
N GLY A 149 19.31 -0.45 -0.10
CA GLY A 149 19.06 -1.51 0.88
C GLY A 149 17.66 -1.42 1.52
N LYS A 150 16.69 -0.91 0.76
CA LYS A 150 15.28 -0.68 1.13
C LYS A 150 14.31 -1.52 0.30
N ALA A 151 14.77 -2.62 -0.30
CA ALA A 151 13.95 -3.53 -1.11
C ALA A 151 12.68 -4.02 -0.36
N ARG A 152 12.76 -4.19 0.97
CA ARG A 152 11.58 -4.48 1.81
C ARG A 152 10.48 -3.43 1.68
N THR A 153 10.84 -2.16 1.67
CA THR A 153 9.89 -1.06 1.52
C THR A 153 9.23 -1.11 0.14
N TYR A 154 9.99 -1.44 -0.91
CA TYR A 154 9.43 -1.62 -2.26
C TYR A 154 8.41 -2.76 -2.28
N ALA A 155 8.74 -3.92 -1.73
CA ALA A 155 7.83 -5.08 -1.66
C ALA A 155 6.51 -4.73 -0.94
N ILE A 156 6.58 -3.99 0.18
CA ILE A 156 5.41 -3.51 0.93
C ILE A 156 4.52 -2.59 0.07
N LEU A 157 5.13 -1.65 -0.66
CA LEU A 157 4.39 -0.71 -1.51
C LEU A 157 3.76 -1.41 -2.71
N TYR A 158 4.50 -2.34 -3.32
CA TYR A 158 4.04 -3.12 -4.46
C TYR A 158 2.82 -3.97 -4.09
N ASP A 159 2.92 -4.80 -3.05
CA ASP A 159 1.82 -5.67 -2.64
C ASP A 159 0.58 -4.88 -2.19
N ALA A 160 0.79 -3.76 -1.47
CA ALA A 160 -0.32 -2.88 -1.09
C ALA A 160 -1.05 -2.33 -2.33
N LEU A 161 -0.31 -1.84 -3.34
CA LEU A 161 -0.93 -1.39 -4.59
C LEU A 161 -1.68 -2.53 -5.29
N GLN A 162 -1.09 -3.72 -5.36
CA GLN A 162 -1.70 -4.86 -6.04
C GLN A 162 -3.05 -5.24 -5.40
N LEU A 163 -3.10 -5.30 -4.07
CA LEU A 163 -4.35 -5.56 -3.34
C LEU A 163 -5.37 -4.43 -3.53
N ASP A 164 -4.96 -3.17 -3.49
CA ASP A 164 -5.85 -2.03 -3.74
C ASP A 164 -6.40 -2.02 -5.18
N LEU A 165 -5.66 -2.58 -6.14
CA LEU A 165 -6.10 -2.83 -7.51
C LEU A 165 -6.96 -4.10 -7.66
N GLY A 166 -7.28 -4.80 -6.57
CA GLY A 166 -8.05 -6.04 -6.55
C GLY A 166 -7.28 -7.26 -7.08
N ARG A 167 -5.95 -7.18 -7.10
CA ARG A 167 -5.05 -8.28 -7.50
C ARG A 167 -4.49 -8.97 -6.25
N LYS A 168 -3.71 -10.02 -6.47
CA LYS A 168 -3.01 -10.76 -5.42
C LYS A 168 -1.61 -10.16 -5.19
N GLN A 169 -1.06 -10.37 -4.01
CA GLN A 169 0.28 -9.90 -3.67
C GLN A 169 1.37 -10.84 -4.19
N ARG A 170 2.54 -10.28 -4.50
CA ARG A 170 3.69 -11.01 -5.06
C ARG A 170 4.67 -11.43 -3.97
N TYR A 171 4.91 -10.58 -2.98
CA TYR A 171 5.99 -10.77 -2.00
C TYR A 171 5.48 -11.18 -0.61
N GLY A 172 4.17 -11.26 -0.41
CA GLY A 172 3.57 -11.71 0.86
C GLY A 172 3.78 -10.75 2.01
N THR A 173 3.82 -9.44 1.74
CA THR A 173 4.09 -8.43 2.78
C THR A 173 2.86 -7.96 3.56
N GLN A 174 1.65 -8.27 3.08
CA GLN A 174 0.40 -7.80 3.66
C GLN A 174 -0.29 -8.92 4.43
N VAL A 175 -0.56 -8.67 5.71
CA VAL A 175 -1.06 -9.63 6.68
C VAL A 175 -2.25 -9.01 7.41
N GLN A 176 -3.28 -9.81 7.68
CA GLN A 176 -4.42 -9.44 8.51
C GLN A 176 -4.62 -10.43 9.65
N GLU A 177 -5.43 -10.08 10.64
CA GLU A 177 -5.92 -11.01 11.65
C GLU A 177 -7.38 -11.37 11.35
N ASP A 178 -7.73 -12.64 11.56
CA ASP A 178 -9.12 -13.08 11.51
C ASP A 178 -9.89 -12.72 12.79
N PRO A 179 -11.21 -13.00 12.89
CA PRO A 179 -12.00 -12.72 14.10
C PRO A 179 -11.51 -13.45 15.36
N GLU A 180 -10.76 -14.54 15.21
CA GLU A 180 -10.14 -15.28 16.32
C GLU A 180 -8.74 -14.74 16.68
N GLY A 181 -8.27 -13.70 16.00
CA GLY A 181 -6.96 -13.08 16.21
C GLY A 181 -5.80 -13.93 15.70
N ARG A 182 -6.02 -14.77 14.69
CA ARG A 182 -4.96 -15.52 13.99
C ARG A 182 -4.48 -14.72 12.79
N PRO A 183 -3.18 -14.39 12.70
CA PRO A 183 -2.66 -13.65 11.57
C PRO A 183 -2.57 -14.56 10.34
N TYR A 184 -2.88 -14.02 9.17
CA TYR A 184 -2.81 -14.72 7.90
C TYR A 184 -2.35 -13.79 6.77
N TYR A 185 -1.62 -14.35 5.81
CA TYR A 185 -1.28 -13.62 4.59
C TYR A 185 -2.53 -13.38 3.75
N LEU A 186 -2.70 -12.15 3.27
CA LEU A 186 -3.67 -11.89 2.20
C LEU A 186 -3.29 -12.71 0.94
N PRO A 187 -4.20 -12.89 -0.05
CA PRO A 187 -3.97 -13.80 -1.16
C PRO A 187 -2.67 -13.53 -1.96
N LEU A 188 -1.84 -14.55 -2.14
CA LEU A 188 -0.63 -14.52 -2.96
C LEU A 188 -0.94 -14.86 -4.42
N GLU A 189 -0.26 -14.22 -5.36
CA GLU A 189 -0.44 -14.53 -6.79
C GLU A 189 0.09 -15.91 -7.17
N ASP A 190 1.17 -16.35 -6.51
CA ASP A 190 1.80 -17.64 -6.71
C ASP A 190 2.54 -18.05 -5.41
N PRO A 191 1.88 -18.81 -4.52
CA PRO A 191 2.48 -19.23 -3.26
C PRO A 191 3.74 -20.09 -3.42
N ASP A 192 3.86 -20.85 -4.51
CA ASP A 192 5.00 -21.74 -4.75
C ASP A 192 6.24 -20.96 -5.21
N ARG A 193 6.05 -19.75 -5.74
CA ARG A 193 7.14 -18.90 -6.25
C ARG A 193 7.48 -17.70 -5.37
N VAL A 194 6.75 -17.46 -4.28
CA VAL A 194 6.96 -16.29 -3.42
C VAL A 194 8.41 -16.15 -2.92
N ASP A 195 9.06 -17.25 -2.57
CA ASP A 195 10.46 -17.25 -2.12
C ASP A 195 11.44 -16.85 -3.22
N VAL A 196 11.15 -17.22 -4.49
CA VAL A 196 11.94 -16.79 -5.64
C VAL A 196 11.83 -15.28 -5.81
N TYR A 197 10.63 -14.73 -5.73
CA TYR A 197 10.41 -13.28 -5.85
C TYR A 197 11.08 -12.49 -4.72
N LEU A 198 11.04 -13.01 -3.48
CA LEU A 198 11.74 -12.41 -2.34
C LEU A 198 13.26 -12.46 -2.54
N GLN A 199 13.79 -13.59 -3.01
CA GLN A 199 15.21 -13.75 -3.29
C GLN A 199 15.70 -12.79 -4.39
N GLU A 200 14.92 -12.57 -5.46
CA GLU A 200 15.21 -11.57 -6.50
C GLU A 200 15.33 -10.14 -5.95
N LEU A 201 14.66 -9.84 -4.83
CA LEU A 201 14.79 -8.59 -4.09
C LEU A 201 15.87 -8.59 -3.00
N GLY A 202 16.59 -9.70 -2.81
CA GLY A 202 17.56 -9.87 -1.74
C GLY A 202 16.92 -9.97 -0.34
N LEU A 203 15.65 -10.41 -0.28
CA LEU A 203 14.90 -10.61 0.96
C LEU A 203 14.94 -12.08 1.39
N PRO A 204 14.81 -12.36 2.70
CA PRO A 204 14.76 -13.74 3.18
C PRO A 204 13.46 -14.44 2.74
N PRO A 205 13.42 -15.79 2.76
CA PRO A 205 12.21 -16.56 2.47
C PRO A 205 11.00 -16.12 3.31
N LEU A 206 9.80 -16.31 2.78
CA LEU A 206 8.53 -15.86 3.36
C LEU A 206 8.35 -16.37 4.79
N ALA A 207 8.77 -17.60 5.10
CA ALA A 207 8.69 -18.14 6.47
C ALA A 207 9.53 -17.31 7.48
N THR A 208 10.76 -16.97 7.11
CA THR A 208 11.66 -16.14 7.92
C THR A 208 11.14 -14.70 8.01
N TYR A 209 10.72 -14.15 6.87
CA TYR A 209 10.14 -12.81 6.80
C TYR A 209 8.87 -12.67 7.65
N GLY A 210 7.99 -13.67 7.58
CA GLY A 210 6.77 -13.80 8.36
C GLY A 210 7.01 -13.84 9.86
N THR A 211 8.06 -14.56 10.29
CA THR A 211 8.45 -14.60 11.71
C THR A 211 8.84 -13.20 12.21
N GLN A 212 9.55 -12.40 11.41
CA GLN A 212 9.91 -11.03 11.77
C GLN A 212 8.67 -10.13 11.90
N ILE A 213 7.72 -10.24 10.97
CA ILE A 213 6.44 -9.50 11.04
C ILE A 213 5.65 -9.93 12.28
N SER A 214 5.53 -11.24 12.48
CA SER A 214 4.81 -11.85 13.59
C SER A 214 5.31 -11.35 14.94
N GLN A 215 6.62 -11.33 15.14
CA GLN A 215 7.22 -10.81 16.38
C GLN A 215 6.92 -9.33 16.59
N ALA A 216 6.94 -8.52 15.52
CA ALA A 216 6.74 -7.08 15.62
C ALA A 216 5.28 -6.66 15.80
N VAL A 217 4.33 -7.40 15.21
CA VAL A 217 2.94 -6.96 15.06
C VAL A 217 1.95 -7.92 15.71
N PHE A 218 2.22 -9.22 15.72
CA PHE A 218 1.27 -10.27 16.10
C PHE A 218 1.74 -11.09 17.31
N SER A 219 2.60 -10.51 18.16
CA SER A 219 3.11 -11.13 19.39
C SER A 219 3.70 -12.54 19.19
N GLY A 220 4.30 -12.80 18.03
CA GLY A 220 4.92 -14.10 17.71
C GLY A 220 3.94 -15.18 17.24
N LYS A 221 2.65 -14.88 17.05
CA LYS A 221 1.68 -15.84 16.48
C LYS A 221 2.06 -16.22 15.03
N PRO A 222 2.09 -17.51 14.66
CA PRO A 222 2.44 -17.92 13.31
C PRO A 222 1.46 -17.35 12.28
N ILE A 223 2.00 -16.83 11.18
CA ILE A 223 1.18 -16.28 10.09
C ILE A 223 0.78 -17.42 9.16
N GLU A 224 -0.53 -17.63 9.02
CA GLU A 224 -1.09 -18.69 8.21
C GLU A 224 -1.11 -18.31 6.72
N LEU A 225 -0.76 -19.27 5.86
CA LEU A 225 -1.09 -19.20 4.44
C LEU A 225 -2.44 -19.87 4.22
N ARG A 226 -3.43 -19.12 3.73
CA ARG A 226 -4.80 -19.63 3.53
C ARG A 226 -5.09 -19.90 2.05
N PRO A 227 -5.88 -20.95 1.72
CA PRO A 227 -6.38 -21.17 0.36
C PRO A 227 -7.29 -20.02 -0.09
N GLU A 228 -7.49 -19.88 -1.41
CA GLU A 228 -8.29 -18.80 -2.02
C GLU A 228 -9.73 -18.71 -1.48
N ASP A 229 -10.29 -19.83 -1.01
CA ASP A 229 -11.67 -19.97 -0.56
C ASP A 229 -11.76 -20.38 0.92
N GLY A 230 -11.30 -19.52 1.84
CA GLY A 230 -11.85 -19.40 3.21
C GLY A 230 -10.96 -19.79 4.40
N PRO A 231 -11.45 -19.59 5.64
CA PRO A 231 -12.69 -18.91 6.04
C PRO A 231 -12.58 -17.38 6.08
#